data_AF-A0A830BG31-F1
#
_entry.id   AF-A0A830BG31-F1
#
_cell.length_a   1.000
_cell.length_b   1.000
_cell.length_c   1.000
_cell.angle_alpha   90.00
_cell.angle_beta   90.00
_cell.angle_gamma   90.00
#
_symmetry.space_group_name_H-M   'P 1'
#
loop_
_entity.id
_entity.type
_entity.pdbx_description
1 polymer ?
#
loop_
_entity_poly.entity_id
_entity_poly.type
_entity_poly.pdbx_seq_one_letter_code
_entity_poly.pdbx_strand_id
1 'polypeptide(L)'
;MENGDFIDSSSAEIFKIPNEPAIVINELPPLSSPEPNLVPCAISDVLPQEFAGFGEWLEGREVRKLFEDQYFNGKVTQFDEDMGWYRVVYEDGDFEDLEWHELMDVLVPLDVNIPLKTLATKIIKKRQKFDQKTEKVKVRARNYGKAKGKESG
;
A
#
# COMPACT_ATOMS: atom_id res chain seq x y z
N MET A 1 15.40 -68.76 -1.60
CA MET A 1 14.98 -67.36 -1.37
C MET A 1 16.24 -66.53 -1.57
N GLU A 2 16.73 -66.35 -2.80
CA GLU A 2 16.18 -65.61 -3.95
C GLU A 2 16.23 -64.08 -3.74
N ASN A 3 16.94 -63.42 -4.68
CA ASN A 3 16.95 -61.98 -5.06
C ASN A 3 17.77 -61.02 -4.19
N GLY A 4 18.64 -60.15 -4.72
CA GLY A 4 18.97 -59.80 -6.10
C GLY A 4 19.78 -58.49 -6.08
N ASP A 5 20.77 -58.38 -6.98
CA ASP A 5 21.53 -57.15 -7.29
C ASP A 5 20.62 -55.97 -7.64
N PHE A 6 20.99 -54.73 -7.26
CA PHE A 6 20.83 -53.58 -8.16
C PHE A 6 21.73 -52.38 -7.75
N ILE A 7 22.85 -52.23 -8.47
CA ILE A 7 23.38 -51.03 -9.17
C ILE A 7 22.45 -49.78 -9.01
N ASP A 8 22.90 -48.55 -8.81
CA ASP A 8 23.85 -47.86 -9.66
C ASP A 8 24.17 -46.45 -9.13
N SER A 9 25.41 -46.08 -9.38
CA SER A 9 25.99 -44.75 -9.49
C SER A 9 24.96 -43.61 -9.60
N SER A 10 24.85 -42.77 -8.57
CA SER A 10 24.24 -41.44 -8.71
C SER A 10 25.20 -40.57 -9.53
N SER A 11 25.05 -40.66 -10.85
CA SER A 11 25.70 -39.79 -11.82
C SER A 11 25.13 -38.39 -11.63
N ALA A 12 25.90 -37.49 -11.04
CA ALA A 12 25.55 -36.08 -10.94
C ALA A 12 25.42 -35.52 -12.36
N GLU A 13 24.18 -35.40 -12.85
CA GLU A 13 23.89 -34.92 -14.19
C GLU A 13 24.06 -33.39 -14.21
N ILE A 14 25.21 -32.96 -14.73
CA ILE A 14 25.59 -31.54 -14.84
C ILE A 14 24.86 -30.95 -16.06
N PHE A 15 23.73 -30.31 -15.82
CA PHE A 15 23.03 -29.54 -16.85
C PHE A 15 23.61 -28.14 -16.99
N LYS A 16 24.21 -27.85 -18.14
CA LYS A 16 24.78 -26.53 -18.46
C LYS A 16 23.67 -25.64 -19.05
N ILE A 17 23.12 -24.73 -18.24
CA ILE A 17 22.16 -23.72 -18.70
C ILE A 17 22.94 -22.51 -19.25
N PRO A 18 22.80 -22.15 -20.54
CA PRO A 18 23.46 -20.96 -21.08
C PRO A 18 22.81 -19.67 -20.55
N ASN A 19 23.63 -18.68 -20.25
CA ASN A 19 23.32 -17.28 -19.90
C ASN A 19 22.81 -16.93 -18.49
N GLU A 20 22.65 -17.87 -17.57
CA GLU A 20 22.44 -17.54 -16.13
C GLU A 20 23.17 -18.55 -15.21
N PRO A 21 23.85 -18.10 -14.14
CA PRO A 21 24.41 -19.01 -13.15
C PRO A 21 23.27 -19.67 -12.36
N ALA A 22 22.96 -20.91 -12.66
CA ALA A 22 22.00 -21.71 -11.90
C ALA A 22 22.63 -22.22 -10.60
N ILE A 23 21.99 -21.92 -9.47
CA ILE A 23 22.33 -22.53 -8.17
C ILE A 23 21.51 -23.81 -8.00
N VAL A 24 22.20 -24.95 -7.90
CA VAL A 24 21.58 -26.23 -7.57
C VAL A 24 21.57 -26.35 -6.05
N ILE A 25 20.38 -26.32 -5.43
CA ILE A 25 20.22 -26.53 -4.00
C ILE A 25 20.08 -28.04 -3.77
N ASN A 26 21.19 -28.68 -3.41
CA ASN A 26 21.21 -30.10 -3.09
C ASN A 26 20.62 -30.33 -1.70
N GLU A 27 19.35 -30.73 -1.64
CA GLU A 27 18.60 -31.06 -0.42
C GLU A 27 17.95 -29.83 0.26
N LEU A 28 16.61 -29.81 0.29
CA LEU A 28 15.86 -29.04 1.29
C LEU A 28 16.14 -29.68 2.67
N PRO A 29 16.38 -28.92 3.74
CA PRO A 29 16.41 -29.51 5.07
C PRO A 29 15.08 -30.23 5.33
N PRO A 30 15.09 -31.46 5.88
CA PRO A 30 13.86 -32.13 6.23
C PRO A 30 13.08 -31.24 7.20
N LEU A 31 11.79 -31.05 6.90
CA LEU A 31 10.85 -30.24 7.68
C LEU A 31 10.68 -30.85 9.08
N SER A 32 11.62 -30.57 9.96
CA SER A 32 11.47 -30.78 11.39
C SER A 32 10.63 -29.64 11.94
N SER A 33 9.38 -29.96 12.27
CA SER A 33 8.39 -29.16 13.00
C SER A 33 7.53 -28.20 12.15
N PRO A 34 6.20 -28.15 12.38
CA PRO A 34 5.30 -27.25 11.67
C PRO A 34 5.48 -25.83 12.21
N GLU A 35 6.48 -25.14 11.70
CA GLU A 35 6.64 -23.69 11.85
C GLU A 35 5.61 -23.00 10.93
N PRO A 36 4.66 -22.20 11.47
CA PRO A 36 3.66 -21.50 10.68
C PRO A 36 4.27 -20.23 10.05
N ASN A 37 5.17 -20.41 9.09
CA ASN A 37 5.77 -19.31 8.32
C ASN A 37 5.79 -19.62 6.82
N LEU A 38 4.62 -19.93 6.26
CA LEU A 38 4.43 -19.88 4.81
C LEU A 38 3.21 -19.01 4.59
N VAL A 39 3.41 -17.80 4.08
CA VAL A 39 2.33 -16.87 3.70
C VAL A 39 1.59 -17.50 2.52
N PRO A 40 0.39 -18.05 2.69
CA PRO A 40 -0.45 -18.40 1.58
C PRO A 40 -1.28 -17.14 1.33
N CYS A 41 -1.34 -16.65 0.10
CA CYS A 41 -2.49 -15.84 -0.31
C CYS A 41 -3.73 -16.77 -0.39
N ALA A 42 -4.06 -17.43 0.71
CA ALA A 42 -5.28 -18.18 0.90
C ALA A 42 -6.15 -17.30 1.80
N ILE A 43 -7.16 -16.70 1.18
CA ILE A 43 -8.28 -16.09 1.88
C ILE A 43 -8.87 -17.21 2.75
N SER A 44 -8.45 -17.24 4.00
CA SER A 44 -8.98 -18.13 5.02
C SER A 44 -9.90 -17.24 5.85
N ASP A 45 -11.15 -17.67 6.04
CA ASP A 45 -12.22 -16.94 6.74
C ASP A 45 -11.96 -16.76 8.26
N VAL A 46 -10.69 -16.72 8.66
CA VAL A 46 -10.22 -16.37 10.00
C VAL A 46 -9.70 -14.95 9.88
N LEU A 47 -10.44 -14.01 10.48
CA LEU A 47 -10.04 -12.62 10.66
C LEU A 47 -8.56 -12.53 11.07
N PRO A 48 -7.67 -12.01 10.21
CA PRO A 48 -6.27 -11.90 10.56
C PRO A 48 -6.14 -10.92 11.72
N GLN A 49 -5.62 -11.41 12.82
CA GLN A 49 -5.11 -10.62 13.95
C GLN A 49 -3.90 -9.73 13.57
N GLU A 50 -3.72 -9.42 12.27
CA GLU A 50 -2.48 -8.89 11.68
C GLU A 50 -2.64 -7.54 10.96
N PHE A 51 -3.72 -6.79 11.21
CA PHE A 51 -3.82 -5.41 10.73
C PHE A 51 -3.32 -4.36 11.75
N ALA A 52 -2.81 -4.80 12.91
CA ALA A 52 -2.21 -3.90 13.89
C ALA A 52 -1.06 -3.10 13.23
N GLY A 53 -1.23 -1.78 13.13
CA GLY A 53 -0.29 -0.86 12.47
C GLY A 53 -0.50 -0.64 10.97
N PHE A 54 -1.43 -1.34 10.31
CA PHE A 54 -1.78 -1.09 8.91
C PHE A 54 -2.95 -0.11 8.75
N GLY A 55 -3.66 0.22 9.83
CA GLY A 55 -4.82 1.11 9.77
C GLY A 55 -4.48 2.49 9.17
N GLU A 56 -3.38 3.09 9.60
CA GLU A 56 -2.90 4.38 9.08
C GLU A 56 -2.61 4.34 7.57
N TRP A 57 -2.26 3.18 6.99
CA TRP A 57 -1.97 3.07 5.55
C TRP A 57 -3.21 3.28 4.68
N LEU A 58 -4.40 3.17 5.26
CA LEU A 58 -5.66 3.41 4.58
C LEU A 58 -6.03 4.89 4.57
N GLU A 59 -5.35 5.73 5.35
CA GLU A 59 -5.56 7.16 5.30
C GLU A 59 -5.33 7.72 3.88
N GLY A 60 -6.32 8.47 3.45
CA GLY A 60 -6.38 9.08 2.15
C GLY A 60 -6.84 8.19 1.01
N ARG A 61 -7.18 6.92 1.27
CA ARG A 61 -7.95 6.09 0.34
C ARG A 61 -9.32 6.71 0.07
N GLU A 62 -9.78 6.55 -1.16
CA GLU A 62 -11.11 6.96 -1.58
C GLU A 62 -12.11 5.84 -1.26
N VAL A 63 -13.30 6.24 -0.80
CA VAL A 63 -14.44 5.35 -0.56
C VAL A 63 -15.64 5.83 -1.36
N ARG A 64 -16.58 4.94 -1.61
CA ARG A 64 -17.84 5.24 -2.25
C ARG A 64 -18.96 4.44 -1.57
N LYS A 65 -19.82 5.11 -0.83
CA LYS A 65 -20.92 4.50 -0.08
C LYS A 65 -22.26 4.90 -0.68
N LEU A 66 -23.22 3.98 -0.68
CA LEU A 66 -24.61 4.24 -1.04
C LEU A 66 -25.36 4.65 0.23
N PHE A 67 -25.90 5.86 0.23
CA PHE A 67 -26.83 6.35 1.25
C PHE A 67 -28.18 6.56 0.60
N GLU A 68 -29.21 5.91 1.15
CA GLU A 68 -30.54 5.87 0.54
C GLU A 68 -30.44 5.46 -0.94
N ASP A 69 -30.66 6.39 -1.86
CA ASP A 69 -30.63 6.16 -3.31
C ASP A 69 -29.44 6.85 -4.03
N GLN A 70 -28.50 7.45 -3.29
CA GLN A 70 -27.38 8.20 -3.86
C GLN A 70 -26.03 7.71 -3.36
N TYR A 71 -25.07 7.62 -4.28
CA TYR A 71 -23.67 7.36 -3.93
C TYR A 71 -22.96 8.64 -3.54
N PHE A 72 -22.22 8.58 -2.45
CA PHE A 72 -21.37 9.65 -1.97
C PHE A 72 -19.91 9.19 -2.00
N ASN A 73 -19.04 10.06 -2.51
CA ASN A 73 -17.61 9.83 -2.47
C ASN A 73 -17.07 10.36 -1.15
N GLY A 74 -16.21 9.58 -0.53
CA GLY A 74 -15.55 9.96 0.71
C GLY A 74 -14.07 9.66 0.68
N LYS A 75 -13.41 10.03 1.75
CA LYS A 75 -12.00 9.80 1.95
C LYS A 75 -11.75 9.41 3.39
N VAL A 76 -10.96 8.36 3.60
CA VAL A 76 -10.46 8.01 4.93
C VAL A 76 -9.53 9.13 5.38
N THR A 77 -9.80 9.76 6.51
CA THR A 77 -9.01 10.90 7.01
C THR A 77 -8.18 10.56 8.22
N GLN A 78 -8.59 9.57 9.01
CA GLN A 78 -7.91 9.20 10.25
C GLN A 78 -8.19 7.74 10.61
N PHE A 79 -7.21 7.10 11.25
CA PHE A 79 -7.38 5.82 11.94
C PHE A 79 -7.24 6.02 13.46
N ASP A 80 -8.15 5.43 14.23
CA ASP A 80 -8.06 5.32 15.69
C ASP A 80 -7.48 3.95 16.04
N GLU A 81 -6.23 3.91 16.50
CA GLU A 81 -5.53 2.66 16.85
C GLU A 81 -6.10 2.01 18.12
N ASP A 82 -6.65 2.79 19.05
CA ASP A 82 -7.20 2.28 20.30
C ASP A 82 -8.52 1.55 20.05
N MET A 83 -9.35 2.07 19.14
CA MET A 83 -10.68 1.52 18.82
C MET A 83 -10.68 0.65 17.56
N GLY A 84 -9.67 0.75 16.70
CA GLY A 84 -9.63 0.08 15.41
C GLY A 84 -10.61 0.67 14.38
N TRP A 85 -10.96 1.95 14.52
CA TRP A 85 -11.99 2.61 13.73
C TRP A 85 -11.39 3.58 12.71
N TYR A 86 -12.09 3.74 11.59
CA TYR A 86 -11.67 4.58 10.48
C TYR A 86 -12.63 5.73 10.30
N ARG A 87 -12.13 6.95 10.43
CA ARG A 87 -12.90 8.14 10.12
C ARG A 87 -12.93 8.38 8.62
N VAL A 88 -14.12 8.45 8.06
CA VAL A 88 -14.37 8.82 6.66
C VAL A 88 -15.09 10.15 6.62
N VAL A 89 -14.60 11.07 5.79
CA VAL A 89 -15.30 12.32 5.48
C VAL A 89 -15.82 12.25 4.05
N TYR A 90 -17.12 12.50 3.87
CA TYR A 90 -17.80 12.50 2.59
C TYR A 90 -17.79 13.88 1.92
N GLU A 91 -18.20 13.93 0.64
CA GLU A 91 -18.16 15.15 -0.17
C GLU A 91 -19.16 16.24 0.25
N ASP A 92 -20.20 15.88 0.99
CA ASP A 92 -21.17 16.80 1.61
C ASP A 92 -20.65 17.45 2.91
N GLY A 93 -19.51 16.96 3.43
CA GLY A 93 -18.89 17.44 4.66
C GLY A 93 -19.27 16.64 5.90
N ASP A 94 -20.19 15.69 5.79
CA ASP A 94 -20.51 14.76 6.87
C ASP A 94 -19.40 13.71 7.04
N PHE A 95 -19.37 13.07 8.20
CA PHE A 95 -18.38 12.06 8.53
C PHE A 95 -18.99 10.90 9.30
N GLU A 96 -18.33 9.76 9.22
CA GLU A 96 -18.69 8.53 9.91
C GLU A 96 -17.42 7.82 10.36
N ASP A 97 -17.48 7.14 11.51
CA ASP A 97 -16.41 6.26 11.97
C ASP A 97 -16.84 4.82 11.65
N LEU A 98 -16.04 4.10 10.87
CA LEU A 98 -16.34 2.77 10.34
C LEU A 98 -15.41 1.71 10.93
N GLU A 99 -15.93 0.50 11.15
CA GLU A 99 -15.10 -0.67 11.40
C GLU A 99 -14.40 -1.14 10.11
N TRP A 100 -13.35 -1.97 10.25
CA TRP A 100 -12.60 -2.50 9.11
C TRP A 100 -13.50 -3.16 8.05
N HIS A 101 -14.43 -4.02 8.45
CA HIS A 101 -15.33 -4.71 7.53
C HIS A 101 -16.23 -3.74 6.76
N GLU A 102 -16.79 -2.75 7.46
CA GLU A 102 -17.64 -1.74 6.83
C GLU A 102 -16.86 -0.86 5.87
N LEU A 103 -15.61 -0.51 6.23
CA LEU A 103 -14.71 0.23 5.35
C LEU A 103 -14.36 -0.59 4.10
N MET A 104 -14.08 -1.88 4.25
CA MET A 104 -13.76 -2.77 3.12
C MET A 104 -14.86 -2.76 2.05
N ASP A 105 -16.12 -2.78 2.47
CA ASP A 105 -17.27 -2.83 1.56
C ASP A 105 -17.43 -1.56 0.72
N VAL A 106 -16.91 -0.42 1.21
CA VAL A 106 -17.05 0.89 0.54
C VAL A 106 -15.75 1.37 -0.10
N LEU A 107 -14.63 0.66 0.05
CA LEU A 107 -13.35 1.06 -0.52
C LEU A 107 -13.38 1.04 -2.05
N VAL A 108 -12.92 2.14 -2.66
CA VAL A 108 -12.69 2.15 -4.10
C VAL A 108 -11.45 1.30 -4.42
N PRO A 109 -11.53 0.35 -5.38
CA PRO A 109 -10.40 -0.45 -5.79
C PRO A 109 -9.27 0.41 -6.38
N LEU A 110 -8.03 0.05 -6.09
CA LEU A 110 -6.88 0.65 -6.76
C LEU A 110 -6.82 0.14 -8.21
N ASP A 111 -6.56 1.05 -9.15
CA ASP A 111 -6.31 0.65 -10.53
C ASP A 111 -4.86 0.16 -10.68
N VAL A 112 -4.69 -1.15 -10.55
CA VAL A 112 -3.40 -1.84 -10.71
C VAL A 112 -2.91 -1.87 -12.16
N ASN A 113 -3.74 -1.49 -13.13
CA ASN A 113 -3.33 -1.41 -14.54
C ASN A 113 -2.50 -0.17 -14.83
N ILE A 114 -2.47 0.81 -13.91
CA ILE A 114 -1.65 2.01 -14.07
C ILE A 114 -0.18 1.62 -13.85
N PRO A 115 0.70 1.75 -14.86
CA PRO A 115 2.10 1.38 -14.70
C PRO A 115 2.77 2.20 -13.60
N LEU A 116 3.63 1.57 -12.81
CA LEU A 116 4.35 2.23 -11.71
C LEU A 116 5.13 3.47 -12.18
N LYS A 117 5.68 3.44 -13.40
CA LYS A 117 6.34 4.60 -14.03
C LYS A 117 5.42 5.81 -14.13
N THR A 118 4.15 5.60 -14.49
CA THR A 118 3.13 6.64 -14.60
C THR A 118 2.79 7.21 -13.22
N LEU A 119 2.62 6.35 -12.22
CA LEU A 119 2.36 6.76 -10.83
C LEU A 119 3.52 7.56 -10.25
N ALA A 120 4.75 7.06 -10.37
CA ALA A 120 5.96 7.72 -9.90
C ALA A 120 6.10 9.12 -10.53
N THR A 121 5.90 9.22 -11.85
CA THR A 121 5.95 10.51 -12.56
C THR A 121 4.87 11.48 -12.05
N LYS A 122 3.65 11.00 -11.78
CA LYS A 122 2.56 11.83 -11.23
C LYS A 122 2.91 12.35 -9.83
N ILE A 123 3.49 11.53 -8.96
CA ILE A 123 3.86 11.91 -7.59
C ILE A 123 4.95 12.99 -7.61
N ILE A 124 6.00 12.81 -8.41
CA ILE A 124 7.09 13.79 -8.55
C ILE A 124 6.56 15.14 -9.04
N LYS A 125 5.72 15.13 -10.09
CA LYS A 125 5.09 16.35 -10.63
C LYS A 125 4.16 17.04 -9.62
N LYS A 126 3.41 16.29 -8.80
CA LYS A 126 2.52 16.85 -7.78
C LYS A 126 3.31 17.60 -6.71
N ARG A 127 4.45 17.06 -6.26
CA ARG A 127 5.34 17.71 -5.29
C ARG A 127 5.94 19.02 -5.84
N GLN A 128 6.47 19.00 -7.07
CA GLN A 128 7.01 20.21 -7.70
C GLN A 128 5.98 21.36 -7.86
N LYS A 129 4.71 21.03 -8.13
CA LYS A 129 3.63 22.03 -8.20
C LYS A 129 3.32 22.64 -6.83
N PHE A 130 3.46 21.87 -5.75
CA PHE A 130 3.27 22.38 -4.40
C PHE A 130 4.36 23.39 -4.03
N ASP A 131 5.62 23.08 -4.34
CA ASP A 131 6.78 23.96 -4.06
C ASP A 131 6.68 25.31 -4.81
N GLN A 132 6.20 25.31 -6.05
CA GLN A 132 5.98 26.55 -6.80
C GLN A 132 4.81 27.39 -6.28
N LYS A 133 3.82 26.77 -5.61
CA LYS A 133 2.69 27.50 -5.01
C LYS A 133 3.11 28.21 -3.73
N THR A 134 3.99 27.60 -2.92
CA THR A 134 4.58 28.20 -1.72
C THR A 134 5.51 29.37 -2.06
N GLU A 135 6.29 29.29 -3.13
CA GLU A 135 7.16 30.41 -3.56
C GLU A 135 6.37 31.64 -4.01
N LYS A 136 5.28 31.47 -4.76
CA LYS A 136 4.42 32.60 -5.19
C LYS A 136 3.74 33.31 -4.03
N VAL A 137 3.36 32.60 -2.96
CA VAL A 137 2.82 33.20 -1.73
C VAL A 137 3.88 34.04 -1.00
N LYS A 138 5.13 33.54 -0.94
CA LYS A 138 6.25 34.25 -0.30
C LYS A 138 6.68 35.53 -1.05
N VAL A 139 6.61 35.52 -2.38
CA VAL A 139 6.88 36.72 -3.21
C VAL A 139 5.79 37.78 -3.01
N ARG A 140 4.52 37.38 -2.90
CA ARG A 140 3.41 38.32 -2.68
C ARG A 140 3.47 38.98 -1.29
N ALA A 141 3.88 38.25 -0.24
CA ALA A 141 4.04 38.81 1.10
C ALA A 141 5.13 39.89 1.20
N ARG A 142 6.23 39.77 0.44
CA ARG A 142 7.29 40.80 0.43
C ARG A 142 6.85 42.12 -0.21
N ASN A 143 5.92 42.09 -1.16
CA ASN A 143 5.50 43.30 -1.89
C ASN A 143 4.58 44.20 -1.05
N TYR A 144 3.88 43.68 -0.04
CA TYR A 144 3.03 44.51 0.85
C TYR A 144 3.79 45.20 1.99
N GLY A 145 5.06 44.83 2.24
CA GLY A 145 5.86 45.40 3.33
C GLY A 145 6.67 46.65 2.98
N LYS A 146 6.68 47.11 1.72
CA LYS A 146 7.62 48.14 1.23
C LYS A 146 7.00 49.51 0.92
N ALA A 147 5.74 49.75 1.27
CA ALA A 147 4.98 50.96 0.92
C ALA A 147 4.42 51.71 2.14
N LYS A 148 5.23 51.99 3.18
CA LYS A 148 4.93 53.03 4.18
C LYS A 148 6.22 53.68 4.70
N GLY A 149 6.54 54.84 4.16
CA GLY A 149 7.62 55.69 4.66
C GLY A 149 7.86 56.84 3.70
N LYS A 150 7.81 58.08 4.22
CA LYS A 150 7.60 59.39 3.56
C LYS A 150 6.10 59.72 3.50
N GLU A 151 5.60 60.78 4.11
CA GLU A 151 6.16 62.10 4.38
C GLU A 151 5.20 62.79 5.36
N SER A 152 5.73 63.50 6.36
CA SER A 152 4.94 64.46 7.14
C SER A 152 5.91 65.58 7.54
N GLY A 153 5.66 66.76 6.96
CA GLY A 153 6.32 68.01 7.32
C GLY A 153 5.76 68.62 8.59
#